data_AF-A0AAX2FFX4-F1
#
_entry.id   AF-A0AAX2FFX4-F1
#
_cell.length_a   1.000
_cell.length_b   1.000
_cell.length_c   1.000
_cell.angle_alpha   90.00
_cell.angle_beta   90.00
_cell.angle_gamma   90.00
#
_symmetry.space_group_name_H-M   'P 1'
#
loop_
_entity.id
_entity.type
_entity.pdbx_description
1 polymer ?
#
loop_
_entity_poly.entity_id
_entity_poly.type
_entity_poly.pdbx_seq_one_letter_code
_entity_poly.pdbx_strand_id
1 'polypeptide(L)'
;MNRLQDYTIITKSLIIKTFIFLAAFLAFLTLEPFFVWGNKLKEVVGCVYITYFFLIAAKYNVISRKDIKVAFFTIFLILLYSFRYDEVYKILYSFLFLCAVLVPFVLLINEIKLKIYDWFIKIIAISYIPAIIVAFLLLLGIDLSWDNLISYSASKSNYRQYLWSANYAVYYGFSEQYFFSYGGSIDRICAMFNEPGVVGTVSALILISKKLKLGRLYEKIILIAGILSLSMAFYTLIGLYLLIKNKKHLILFFIAYILLFSFTPKDSYLYNRILYRFEINSEGLAGNNRTNEGFEYVYKDFKAGNIKEQFLGIGEKEYFNKALNYKSEALSWKTFMVINGYLLFILHVLFFLYLCLKEKNKASIIFAVFYFMAIYQRPFDFSLGYWLIFFAGILYSLNKEENTVDNKSLSRGNVNEEKSIICN
;
A
#
# COMPACT_ATOMS: atom_id res chain seq x y z
N MET A 1 -17.97 -33.68 -0.23
CA MET A 1 -18.92 -33.25 0.82
C MET A 1 -18.24 -32.59 2.02
N ASN A 2 -17.17 -33.16 2.62
CA ASN A 2 -16.54 -32.59 3.83
C ASN A 2 -15.97 -31.15 3.71
N ARG A 3 -15.34 -30.76 2.58
CA ARG A 3 -14.81 -29.39 2.40
C ARG A 3 -15.89 -28.30 2.38
N LEU A 4 -17.07 -28.59 1.85
CA LEU A 4 -18.16 -27.62 1.74
C LEU A 4 -18.82 -27.38 3.11
N GLN A 5 -18.99 -28.43 3.92
CA GLN A 5 -19.50 -28.32 5.29
C GLN A 5 -18.54 -27.54 6.21
N ASP A 6 -17.25 -27.84 6.18
CA ASP A 6 -16.22 -27.09 6.92
C ASP A 6 -16.20 -25.60 6.52
N TYR A 7 -16.41 -25.31 5.23
CA TYR A 7 -16.42 -23.95 4.70
C TYR A 7 -17.60 -23.10 5.21
N THR A 8 -18.80 -23.68 5.30
CA THR A 8 -19.98 -23.03 5.90
C THR A 8 -19.83 -22.78 7.40
N ILE A 9 -19.09 -23.64 8.12
CA ILE A 9 -18.83 -23.48 9.55
C ILE A 9 -17.79 -22.37 9.79
N ILE A 10 -16.73 -22.33 8.97
CA ILE A 10 -15.67 -21.30 9.01
C ILE A 10 -16.23 -19.89 8.79
N THR A 11 -17.23 -19.74 7.91
CA THR A 11 -17.84 -18.44 7.59
C THR A 11 -18.82 -17.93 8.65
N LYS A 12 -19.45 -18.81 9.43
CA LYS A 12 -20.45 -18.41 10.43
C LYS A 12 -19.87 -18.18 11.82
N SER A 13 -18.73 -18.80 12.13
CA SER A 13 -18.11 -18.73 13.45
C SER A 13 -17.69 -17.31 13.85
N LEU A 14 -18.15 -16.85 15.02
CA LEU A 14 -17.84 -15.52 15.56
C LEU A 14 -16.32 -15.32 15.71
N ILE A 15 -15.59 -16.33 16.19
CA ILE A 15 -14.14 -16.24 16.42
C ILE A 15 -13.36 -15.98 15.11
N ILE A 16 -13.81 -16.54 13.99
CA ILE A 16 -13.18 -16.34 12.68
C ILE A 16 -13.51 -14.94 12.14
N LYS A 17 -14.75 -14.47 12.33
CA LYS A 17 -15.12 -13.09 11.96
C LYS A 17 -14.30 -12.06 12.76
N THR A 18 -14.15 -12.29 14.06
CA THR A 18 -13.30 -11.45 14.93
C THR A 18 -11.84 -11.48 14.47
N PHE A 19 -11.28 -12.66 14.19
CA PHE A 19 -9.93 -12.78 13.65
C PHE A 19 -9.75 -12.03 12.32
N ILE A 20 -10.70 -12.16 11.39
CA ILE A 20 -10.66 -11.47 10.09
C ILE A 20 -10.63 -9.95 10.29
N PHE A 21 -11.52 -9.42 11.15
CA PHE A 21 -11.55 -7.99 11.44
C PHE A 21 -10.26 -7.53 12.11
N LEU A 22 -9.77 -8.28 13.09
CA LEU A 22 -8.54 -7.99 13.82
C LEU A 22 -7.32 -7.97 12.89
N ALA A 23 -7.20 -8.95 11.98
CA ALA A 23 -6.14 -9.00 10.98
C ALA A 23 -6.21 -7.81 10.01
N ALA A 24 -7.42 -7.43 9.58
CA ALA A 24 -7.63 -6.29 8.70
C ALA A 24 -7.30 -4.96 9.39
N PHE A 25 -7.67 -4.83 10.67
CA PHE A 25 -7.33 -3.67 11.49
C PHE A 25 -5.83 -3.58 11.74
N LEU A 26 -5.17 -4.70 12.09
CA LEU A 26 -3.73 -4.76 12.23
C LEU A 26 -3.00 -4.38 10.94
N ALA A 27 -3.49 -4.84 9.78
CA ALA A 27 -2.96 -4.45 8.47
C ALA A 27 -3.05 -2.93 8.26
N PHE A 28 -4.15 -2.30 8.67
CA PHE A 28 -4.29 -0.84 8.68
C PHE A 28 -3.31 -0.16 9.66
N LEU A 29 -3.14 -0.68 10.88
CA LEU A 29 -2.18 -0.12 11.86
C LEU A 29 -0.73 -0.19 11.37
N THR A 30 -0.36 -1.24 10.63
CA THR A 30 0.98 -1.36 10.02
C THR A 30 1.22 -0.40 8.85
N LEU A 31 0.24 0.42 8.46
CA LEU A 31 0.44 1.57 7.56
C LEU A 31 0.74 2.87 8.32
N GLU A 32 0.94 2.77 9.65
CA GLU A 32 1.30 3.87 10.56
C GLU A 32 0.33 5.06 10.53
N PRO A 33 -0.98 4.87 10.79
CA PRO A 33 -1.87 6.00 11.01
C PRO A 33 -1.45 6.80 12.25
N PHE A 34 -1.79 8.08 12.32
CA PHE A 34 -1.21 9.03 13.28
C PHE A 34 -1.32 8.59 14.75
N PHE A 35 -2.41 7.92 15.11
CA PHE A 35 -2.68 7.48 16.47
C PHE A 35 -1.86 6.24 16.90
N VAL A 36 -1.02 5.66 16.03
CA VAL A 36 -0.01 4.65 16.44
C VAL A 36 1.38 5.25 16.64
N TRP A 37 1.59 6.52 16.28
CA TRP A 37 2.91 7.14 16.40
C TRP A 37 3.31 7.27 17.88
N GLY A 38 4.56 6.90 18.17
CA GLY A 38 5.13 6.99 19.51
C GLY A 38 4.51 6.06 20.56
N ASN A 39 3.62 5.14 20.19
CA ASN A 39 2.98 4.20 21.13
C ASN A 39 3.07 2.75 20.66
N LYS A 40 2.50 1.84 21.47
CA LYS A 40 2.57 0.38 21.28
C LYS A 40 1.27 -0.27 20.81
N LEU A 41 0.33 0.51 20.26
CA LEU A 41 -1.00 0.01 19.90
C LEU A 41 -0.94 -1.13 18.87
N LYS A 42 -0.13 -0.99 17.82
CA LYS A 42 0.01 -2.01 16.77
C LYS A 42 0.61 -3.31 17.31
N GLU A 43 1.50 -3.22 18.30
CA GLU A 43 2.10 -4.37 18.98
C GLU A 43 1.09 -5.09 19.86
N VAL A 44 0.32 -4.35 20.66
CA VAL A 44 -0.74 -4.91 21.49
C VAL A 44 -1.77 -5.64 20.61
N VAL A 45 -2.21 -5.02 19.53
CA VAL A 45 -3.13 -5.65 18.56
C VAL A 45 -2.48 -6.86 17.88
N GLY A 46 -1.18 -6.80 17.60
CA GLY A 46 -0.37 -7.92 17.10
C GLY A 46 -0.36 -9.12 18.03
N CYS A 47 -0.21 -8.89 19.35
CA CYS A 47 -0.30 -9.93 20.37
C CYS A 47 -1.69 -10.59 20.39
N VAL A 48 -2.77 -9.80 20.35
CA VAL A 48 -4.13 -10.35 20.28
C VAL A 48 -4.34 -11.14 18.99
N TYR A 49 -3.80 -10.66 17.87
CA TYR A 49 -3.89 -11.31 16.56
C TYR A 49 -3.24 -12.69 16.56
N ILE A 50 -2.01 -12.83 17.08
CA ILE A 50 -1.33 -14.13 17.14
C ILE A 50 -2.04 -15.10 18.09
N THR A 51 -2.58 -14.62 19.21
CA THR A 51 -3.40 -15.45 20.10
C THR A 51 -4.64 -15.99 19.37
N TYR A 52 -5.38 -15.13 18.67
CA TYR A 52 -6.53 -15.56 17.89
C TYR A 52 -6.12 -16.52 16.76
N PHE A 53 -4.99 -16.29 16.11
CA PHE A 53 -4.47 -17.20 15.08
C PHE A 53 -4.28 -18.62 15.62
N PHE A 54 -3.64 -18.78 16.77
CA PHE A 54 -3.46 -20.09 17.38
C PHE A 54 -4.79 -20.75 17.76
N LEU A 55 -5.75 -19.98 18.31
CA LEU A 55 -7.09 -20.50 18.64
C LEU A 55 -7.83 -21.02 17.41
N ILE A 56 -7.79 -20.26 16.31
CA ILE A 56 -8.45 -20.70 15.08
C ILE A 56 -7.70 -21.83 14.37
N ALA A 57 -6.36 -21.84 14.42
CA ALA A 57 -5.53 -22.88 13.82
C ALA A 57 -5.68 -24.22 14.54
N ALA A 58 -5.86 -24.21 15.86
CA ALA A 58 -6.10 -25.42 16.64
C ALA A 58 -7.48 -26.04 16.37
N LYS A 59 -8.50 -25.20 16.12
CA LYS A 59 -9.89 -25.65 15.99
C LYS A 59 -10.35 -25.85 14.54
N TYR A 60 -9.77 -25.13 13.59
CA TYR A 60 -10.24 -25.09 12.21
C TYR A 60 -9.07 -25.27 11.22
N ASN A 61 -9.38 -25.83 10.05
CA ASN A 61 -8.39 -26.05 8.99
C ASN A 61 -8.12 -24.76 8.19
N VAL A 62 -7.51 -23.76 8.84
CA VAL A 62 -7.23 -22.43 8.26
C VAL A 62 -5.82 -22.30 7.68
N ILE A 63 -4.95 -23.29 7.93
CA ILE A 63 -3.55 -23.29 7.48
C ILE A 63 -3.42 -23.97 6.11
N SER A 64 -2.87 -23.23 5.16
CA SER A 64 -2.47 -23.73 3.85
C SER A 64 -1.13 -24.45 3.94
N ARG A 65 -1.16 -25.80 3.90
CA ARG A 65 0.06 -26.62 3.91
C ARG A 65 1.01 -26.31 2.74
N LYS A 66 0.46 -25.82 1.61
CA LYS A 66 1.24 -25.44 0.43
C LYS A 66 2.09 -24.19 0.68
N ASP A 67 1.71 -23.36 1.65
CA ASP A 67 2.35 -22.08 1.95
C ASP A 67 3.39 -22.19 3.08
N ILE A 68 3.63 -23.38 3.63
CA ILE A 68 4.67 -23.59 4.67
C ILE A 68 6.06 -23.18 4.16
N LYS A 69 6.42 -23.52 2.91
CA LYS A 69 7.69 -23.11 2.29
C LYS A 69 7.78 -21.58 2.14
N VAL A 70 6.65 -20.95 1.80
CA VAL A 70 6.54 -19.48 1.67
C VAL A 70 6.73 -18.83 3.05
N ALA A 71 6.16 -19.42 4.10
CA ALA A 71 6.32 -18.97 5.48
C ALA A 71 7.77 -19.09 5.98
N PHE A 72 8.47 -20.20 5.69
CA PHE A 72 9.90 -20.32 6.02
C PHE A 72 10.74 -19.25 5.33
N PHE A 73 10.50 -19.00 4.05
CA PHE A 73 11.20 -17.93 3.34
C PHE A 73 10.84 -16.53 3.89
N THR A 74 9.59 -16.33 4.29
CA THR A 74 9.15 -15.10 4.96
C THR A 74 9.92 -14.86 6.27
N ILE A 75 10.08 -15.89 7.11
CA ILE A 75 10.89 -15.82 8.34
C ILE A 75 12.34 -15.43 8.01
N PHE A 76 12.91 -16.03 6.96
CA PHE A 76 14.27 -15.70 6.53
C PHE A 76 14.41 -14.24 6.08
N LEU A 77 13.46 -13.72 5.29
CA LEU A 77 13.44 -12.29 4.93
C LEU A 77 13.31 -11.38 6.14
N ILE A 78 12.46 -11.74 7.10
CA ILE A 78 12.27 -10.98 8.35
C ILE A 78 13.54 -10.98 9.20
N LEU A 79 14.24 -12.11 9.27
CA LEU A 79 15.52 -12.23 9.95
C LEU A 79 16.54 -11.25 9.35
N LEU A 80 16.71 -11.29 8.02
CA LEU A 80 17.61 -10.37 7.31
C LEU A 80 17.22 -8.90 7.52
N TYR A 81 15.92 -8.57 7.44
CA TYR A 81 15.43 -7.22 7.68
C TYR A 81 15.71 -6.73 9.11
N SER A 82 15.63 -7.63 10.09
CA SER A 82 15.80 -7.28 11.51
C SER A 82 17.25 -6.95 11.87
N PHE A 83 18.23 -7.39 11.08
CA PHE A 83 19.65 -7.03 11.26
C PHE A 83 19.99 -5.59 10.85
N ARG A 84 19.01 -4.80 10.40
CA ARG A 84 19.19 -3.34 10.22
C ARG A 84 19.47 -2.58 11.53
N TYR A 85 19.16 -3.19 12.66
CA TYR A 85 19.41 -2.63 13.99
C TYR A 85 20.71 -3.18 14.57
N ASP A 86 21.44 -2.34 15.32
CA ASP A 86 22.65 -2.76 16.01
C ASP A 86 22.36 -3.41 17.36
N GLU A 87 21.32 -2.94 18.05
CA GLU A 87 21.02 -3.43 19.39
C GLU A 87 20.22 -4.73 19.36
N VAL A 88 20.73 -5.78 20.03
CA VAL A 88 20.14 -7.12 20.07
C VAL A 88 18.66 -7.10 20.45
N TYR A 89 18.25 -6.27 21.41
CA TYR A 89 16.85 -6.18 21.81
C TYR A 89 15.95 -5.61 20.70
N LYS A 90 16.44 -4.67 19.86
CA LYS A 90 15.68 -4.15 18.71
C LYS A 90 15.61 -5.17 17.59
N ILE A 91 16.70 -5.91 17.34
CA ILE A 91 16.72 -7.03 16.39
C ILE A 91 15.66 -8.06 16.77
N LEU A 92 15.69 -8.54 18.02
CA LEU A 92 14.74 -9.52 18.54
C LEU A 92 13.31 -9.00 18.49
N TYR A 93 13.08 -7.75 18.91
CA TYR A 93 11.78 -7.13 18.86
C TYR A 93 11.22 -7.07 17.42
N SER A 94 12.00 -6.55 16.48
CA SER A 94 11.66 -6.48 15.06
C SER A 94 11.33 -7.88 14.51
N PHE A 95 12.21 -8.84 14.77
CA PHE A 95 12.05 -10.21 14.29
C PHE A 95 10.77 -10.86 14.82
N LEU A 96 10.54 -10.79 16.14
CA LEU A 96 9.39 -11.41 16.79
C LEU A 96 8.08 -10.75 16.37
N PHE A 97 8.03 -9.42 16.35
CA PHE A 97 6.83 -8.69 15.94
C PHE A 97 6.47 -9.00 14.48
N LEU A 98 7.43 -8.87 13.55
CA LEU A 98 7.18 -9.14 12.14
C LEU A 98 6.82 -10.60 11.88
N CYS A 99 7.44 -11.56 12.58
CA CYS A 99 7.04 -12.95 12.50
C CYS A 99 5.61 -13.16 12.99
N ALA A 100 5.24 -12.59 14.14
CA ALA A 100 3.89 -12.69 14.71
C ALA A 100 2.82 -12.10 13.80
N VAL A 101 3.17 -11.12 12.97
CA VAL A 101 2.25 -10.43 12.06
C VAL A 101 2.18 -11.13 10.69
N LEU A 102 3.31 -11.32 10.02
CA LEU A 102 3.37 -11.74 8.62
C LEU A 102 3.26 -13.25 8.44
N VAL A 103 3.86 -14.05 9.33
CA VAL A 103 3.89 -15.52 9.17
C VAL A 103 2.50 -16.13 9.29
N PRO A 104 1.69 -15.79 10.31
CA PRO A 104 0.29 -16.24 10.36
C PRO A 104 -0.48 -15.87 9.10
N PHE A 105 -0.31 -14.63 8.60
CA PHE A 105 -1.01 -14.17 7.41
C PHE A 105 -0.65 -15.00 6.17
N VAL A 106 0.64 -15.25 5.94
CA VAL A 106 1.13 -16.06 4.81
C VAL A 106 0.58 -17.49 4.86
N LEU A 107 0.47 -18.07 6.06
CA LEU A 107 -0.04 -19.43 6.26
C LEU A 107 -1.55 -19.57 6.06
N LEU A 108 -2.34 -18.49 6.07
CA LEU A 108 -3.79 -18.58 5.91
C LEU A 108 -4.20 -19.13 4.54
N ILE A 109 -5.31 -19.86 4.50
CA ILE A 109 -6.00 -20.20 3.24
C ILE A 109 -6.48 -18.94 2.50
N ASN A 110 -6.52 -19.01 1.18
CA ASN A 110 -6.79 -17.87 0.28
C ASN A 110 -8.13 -17.18 0.58
N GLU A 111 -9.15 -17.94 0.98
CA GLU A 111 -10.48 -17.42 1.25
C GLU A 111 -10.52 -16.53 2.49
N ILE A 112 -9.69 -16.83 3.50
CA ILE A 112 -9.55 -15.97 4.68
C ILE A 112 -8.75 -14.72 4.32
N LYS A 113 -7.64 -14.85 3.57
CA LYS A 113 -6.84 -13.72 3.07
C LYS A 113 -7.71 -12.71 2.31
N LEU A 114 -8.59 -13.19 1.42
CA LEU A 114 -9.52 -12.35 0.67
C LEU A 114 -10.55 -11.63 1.55
N LYS A 115 -11.09 -12.30 2.58
CA LYS A 115 -12.00 -11.66 3.54
C LYS A 115 -11.32 -10.60 4.40
N ILE A 116 -10.07 -10.86 4.83
CA ILE A 116 -9.24 -9.88 5.53
C ILE A 116 -9.06 -8.66 4.64
N TYR A 117 -8.73 -8.88 3.36
CA TYR A 117 -8.56 -7.78 2.41
C TYR A 117 -9.83 -6.95 2.19
N ASP A 118 -11.00 -7.59 2.08
CA ASP A 118 -12.26 -6.87 1.93
C ASP A 118 -12.60 -6.01 3.16
N TRP A 119 -12.31 -6.48 4.37
CA TRP A 119 -12.44 -5.66 5.58
C TRP A 119 -11.41 -4.55 5.65
N PHE A 120 -10.16 -4.83 5.26
CA PHE A 120 -9.09 -3.85 5.21
C PHE A 120 -9.45 -2.68 4.29
N ILE A 121 -9.98 -2.95 3.09
CA ILE A 121 -10.47 -1.92 2.17
C ILE A 121 -11.57 -1.06 2.81
N LYS A 122 -12.51 -1.67 3.54
CA LYS A 122 -13.56 -0.92 4.24
C LYS A 122 -12.98 -0.01 5.33
N ILE A 123 -12.02 -0.51 6.11
CA ILE A 123 -11.34 0.28 7.15
C ILE A 123 -10.61 1.47 6.51
N ILE A 124 -9.87 1.24 5.42
CA ILE A 124 -9.19 2.30 4.65
C ILE A 124 -10.19 3.33 4.10
N ALA A 125 -11.32 2.88 3.54
CA ALA A 125 -12.32 3.81 3.03
C ALA A 125 -12.92 4.66 4.16
N ILE A 126 -13.24 4.05 5.31
CA ILE A 126 -13.78 4.76 6.48
C ILE A 126 -12.77 5.78 7.01
N SER A 127 -11.48 5.42 7.08
CA SER A 127 -10.43 6.32 7.58
C SER A 127 -10.20 7.54 6.69
N TYR A 128 -10.60 7.49 5.42
CA TYR A 128 -10.53 8.63 4.50
C TYR A 128 -11.69 9.62 4.61
N ILE A 129 -12.82 9.22 5.19
CA ILE A 129 -14.04 10.04 5.23
C ILE A 129 -13.79 11.40 5.91
N PRO A 130 -13.15 11.51 7.09
CA PRO A 130 -12.93 12.80 7.75
C PRO A 130 -12.16 13.78 6.86
N ALA A 131 -11.10 13.32 6.21
CA ALA A 131 -10.26 14.14 5.34
C ALA A 131 -10.98 14.59 4.07
N ILE A 132 -11.82 13.72 3.49
CA ILE A 132 -12.65 14.07 2.34
C ILE A 132 -13.66 15.17 2.73
N ILE A 133 -14.35 15.00 3.87
CA ILE A 133 -15.32 16.00 4.35
C ILE A 133 -14.63 17.35 4.54
N VAL A 134 -13.49 17.37 5.24
CA VAL A 134 -12.74 18.60 5.49
C VAL A 134 -12.25 19.23 4.18
N ALA A 135 -11.77 18.43 3.22
CA ALA A 135 -11.37 18.94 1.92
C ALA A 135 -12.54 19.61 1.17
N PHE A 136 -13.74 19.04 1.22
CA PHE A 136 -14.92 19.66 0.62
C PHE A 136 -15.37 20.93 1.36
N LEU A 137 -15.31 20.96 2.70
CA LEU A 137 -15.64 22.16 3.48
C LEU A 137 -14.66 23.30 3.19
N LEU A 138 -13.37 23.01 3.17
CA LEU A 138 -12.33 23.98 2.81
C LEU A 138 -12.53 24.51 1.39
N LEU A 139 -12.87 23.64 0.43
CA LEU A 139 -13.21 24.05 -0.94
C LEU A 139 -14.39 25.02 -0.98
N LEU A 140 -15.35 24.92 -0.06
CA LEU A 140 -16.49 25.83 0.03
C LEU A 140 -16.21 27.13 0.81
N GLY A 141 -14.99 27.31 1.35
CA GLY A 141 -14.65 28.46 2.20
C GLY A 141 -15.07 28.29 3.66
N ILE A 142 -15.41 27.06 4.06
CA ILE A 142 -15.76 26.72 5.44
C ILE A 142 -14.52 26.11 6.10
N ASP A 143 -13.79 26.93 6.85
CA ASP A 143 -12.69 26.46 7.69
C ASP A 143 -13.22 26.09 9.08
N LEU A 144 -13.00 24.83 9.47
CA LEU A 144 -13.36 24.34 10.81
C LEU A 144 -12.24 24.67 11.79
N SER A 145 -12.52 24.71 13.09
CA SER A 145 -11.44 24.76 14.08
C SER A 145 -10.54 23.54 13.97
N TRP A 146 -9.23 23.76 13.96
CA TRP A 146 -8.23 22.71 13.87
C TRP A 146 -7.13 22.88 14.92
N ASP A 147 -6.57 21.74 15.33
CA ASP A 147 -5.46 21.68 16.27
C ASP A 147 -4.14 21.37 15.55
N ASN A 148 -3.02 21.64 16.22
CA ASN A 148 -1.70 21.22 15.76
C ASN A 148 -1.36 19.84 16.32
N LEU A 149 -1.22 18.87 15.44
CA LEU A 149 -0.66 17.56 15.79
C LEU A 149 0.84 17.56 15.52
N ILE A 150 1.64 17.22 16.53
CA ILE A 150 3.10 17.18 16.42
C ILE A 150 3.51 16.07 15.45
N SER A 151 4.46 16.39 14.57
CA SER A 151 5.01 15.43 13.64
C SER A 151 6.03 14.49 14.29
N TYR A 152 5.97 13.21 13.93
CA TYR A 152 7.02 12.23 14.26
C TYR A 152 8.18 12.21 13.24
N SER A 153 8.03 12.93 12.12
CA SER A 153 9.00 12.98 11.02
C SER A 153 9.78 14.29 11.05
N ALA A 154 11.10 14.22 10.90
CA ALA A 154 11.98 15.41 10.87
C ALA A 154 11.69 16.38 9.71
N SER A 155 11.09 15.90 8.62
CA SER A 155 10.77 16.73 7.44
C SER A 155 9.43 17.45 7.52
N LYS A 156 8.66 17.25 8.61
CA LYS A 156 7.33 17.82 8.81
C LYS A 156 7.30 18.51 10.16
N SER A 157 6.79 19.73 10.21
CA SER A 157 6.72 20.48 11.46
C SER A 157 5.53 20.02 12.31
N ASN A 158 4.37 19.86 11.68
CA ASN A 158 3.11 19.54 12.32
C ASN A 158 2.08 19.07 11.29
N TYR A 159 0.90 18.68 11.76
CA TYR A 159 -0.28 18.44 10.94
C TYR A 159 -1.41 19.34 11.41
N ARG A 160 -2.23 19.80 10.45
CA ARG A 160 -3.53 20.39 10.77
C ARG A 160 -4.51 19.26 11.06
N GLN A 161 -4.86 19.13 12.32
CA GLN A 161 -5.75 18.11 12.81
C GLN A 161 -7.19 18.65 12.77
N TYR A 162 -8.02 18.02 11.95
CA TYR A 162 -9.47 18.27 11.92
C TYR A 162 -10.20 16.99 12.25
N LEU A 163 -11.30 17.07 12.99
CA LEU A 163 -12.14 15.91 13.33
C LEU A 163 -11.30 14.75 13.91
N TRP A 164 -10.32 15.09 14.74
CA TRP A 164 -9.34 14.16 15.32
C TRP A 164 -8.57 13.30 14.30
N SER A 165 -8.31 13.83 13.10
CA SER A 165 -7.52 13.17 12.05
C SER A 165 -6.39 14.07 11.55
N ALA A 166 -5.24 13.49 11.21
CA ALA A 166 -4.06 14.21 10.69
C ALA A 166 -4.24 14.59 9.21
N ASN A 167 -5.21 15.46 8.89
CA ASN A 167 -5.69 15.61 7.52
C ASN A 167 -4.69 16.25 6.55
N TYR A 168 -3.89 17.20 7.03
CA TYR A 168 -2.92 17.93 6.19
C TYR A 168 -1.56 18.05 6.87
N ALA A 169 -0.52 17.66 6.16
CA ALA A 169 0.85 17.80 6.63
C ALA A 169 1.36 19.22 6.37
N VAL A 170 1.98 19.83 7.37
CA VAL A 170 2.66 21.12 7.28
C VAL A 170 4.16 20.87 7.21
N TYR A 171 4.79 21.36 6.15
CA TYR A 171 6.20 21.12 5.85
C TYR A 171 7.00 22.36 6.20
N TYR A 172 7.99 22.22 7.09
CA TYR A 172 8.89 23.30 7.50
C TYR A 172 8.18 24.62 7.89
N GLY A 173 7.04 24.53 8.58
CA GLY A 173 6.28 25.70 9.05
C GLY A 173 5.38 26.37 7.99
N PHE A 174 5.35 25.86 6.75
CA PHE A 174 4.51 26.39 5.67
C PHE A 174 3.39 25.40 5.34
N SER A 175 2.14 25.91 5.33
CA SER A 175 1.01 25.15 4.83
C SER A 175 1.09 25.06 3.31
N GLU A 176 0.76 23.88 2.77
CA GLU A 176 0.65 23.69 1.32
C GLU A 176 -0.74 24.07 0.78
N GLN A 177 -1.57 24.73 1.57
CA GLN A 177 -2.91 25.16 1.17
C GLN A 177 -2.86 26.31 0.17
N TYR A 178 -3.79 26.30 -0.77
CA TYR A 178 -4.06 27.42 -1.66
C TYR A 178 -5.43 27.97 -1.46
N PHE A 179 -5.52 29.29 -1.44
CA PHE A 179 -6.75 30.04 -1.24
C PHE A 179 -7.25 30.58 -2.57
N PHE A 180 -8.54 30.37 -2.83
CA PHE A 180 -9.25 30.94 -3.95
C PHE A 180 -9.76 32.35 -3.60
N SER A 181 -10.01 33.16 -4.62
CA SER A 181 -10.51 34.53 -4.46
C SER A 181 -11.87 34.62 -3.76
N TYR A 182 -12.69 33.57 -3.82
CA TYR A 182 -13.98 33.50 -3.13
C TYR A 182 -13.89 33.04 -1.66
N GLY A 183 -12.67 32.86 -1.12
CA GLY A 183 -12.44 32.46 0.28
C GLY A 183 -12.29 30.95 0.51
N GLY A 184 -12.62 30.12 -0.49
CA GLY A 184 -12.33 28.69 -0.47
C GLY A 184 -10.85 28.37 -0.47
N SER A 185 -10.51 27.12 -0.16
CA SER A 185 -9.14 26.63 -0.25
C SER A 185 -9.04 25.15 -0.58
N ILE A 186 -7.87 24.73 -1.08
CA ILE A 186 -7.54 23.34 -1.36
C ILE A 186 -6.18 23.00 -0.78
N ASP A 187 -6.04 21.80 -0.22
CA ASP A 187 -4.78 21.25 0.28
C ASP A 187 -4.74 19.73 0.05
N ARG A 188 -3.55 19.14 0.09
CA ARG A 188 -3.27 17.73 -0.20
C ARG A 188 -3.63 16.88 1.02
N ILE A 189 -4.62 16.01 0.89
CA ILE A 189 -5.02 15.18 2.04
C ILE A 189 -3.97 14.08 2.31
N CYS A 190 -3.52 13.98 3.56
CA CYS A 190 -2.82 12.80 4.09
C CYS A 190 -3.72 11.89 4.94
N ALA A 191 -4.95 12.34 5.20
CA ALA A 191 -5.98 11.61 5.93
C ALA A 191 -5.55 11.21 7.36
N MET A 192 -5.38 9.91 7.64
CA MET A 192 -4.82 9.46 8.91
C MET A 192 -3.33 9.17 8.83
N PHE A 193 -2.69 9.33 7.66
CA PHE A 193 -1.33 8.89 7.42
C PHE A 193 -0.32 10.02 7.47
N ASN A 194 0.95 9.63 7.50
CA ASN A 194 2.08 10.54 7.63
C ASN A 194 2.22 11.49 6.41
N GLU A 195 1.75 11.11 5.21
CA GLU A 195 1.81 11.98 4.03
C GLU A 195 0.76 11.61 2.96
N PRO A 196 0.46 12.53 2.03
CA PRO A 196 -0.47 12.28 0.92
C PRO A 196 -0.01 11.14 -0.02
N GLY A 197 1.31 10.90 -0.07
CA GLY A 197 1.91 9.80 -0.81
C GLY A 197 1.35 8.42 -0.42
N VAL A 198 1.09 8.19 0.87
CA VAL A 198 0.53 6.92 1.37
C VAL A 198 -0.89 6.74 0.88
N VAL A 199 -1.73 7.77 1.04
CA VAL A 199 -3.13 7.77 0.56
C VAL A 199 -3.16 7.44 -0.93
N GLY A 200 -2.33 8.12 -1.71
CA GLY A 200 -2.27 7.90 -3.16
C GLY A 200 -1.84 6.50 -3.56
N THR A 201 -0.75 5.98 -2.99
CA THR A 201 -0.23 4.64 -3.34
C THR A 201 -1.17 3.52 -2.92
N VAL A 202 -1.66 3.55 -1.67
CA VAL A 202 -2.59 2.53 -1.16
C VAL A 202 -3.89 2.53 -1.98
N SER A 203 -4.43 3.72 -2.28
CA SER A 203 -5.65 3.84 -3.09
C SER A 203 -5.45 3.30 -4.49
N ALA A 204 -4.35 3.65 -5.17
CA ALA A 204 -4.06 3.17 -6.52
C ALA A 204 -3.93 1.64 -6.56
N LEU A 205 -3.16 1.05 -5.64
CA LEU A 205 -2.98 -0.41 -5.61
C LEU A 205 -4.28 -1.15 -5.31
N ILE A 206 -5.11 -0.66 -4.37
CA ILE A 206 -6.43 -1.24 -4.10
C ILE A 206 -7.30 -1.18 -5.35
N LEU A 207 -7.40 -0.03 -5.99
CA LEU A 207 -8.22 0.17 -7.19
C LEU A 207 -7.75 -0.70 -8.36
N ILE A 208 -6.45 -0.80 -8.59
CA ILE A 208 -5.85 -1.63 -9.64
C ILE A 208 -6.11 -3.11 -9.36
N SER A 209 -5.96 -3.57 -8.10
CA SER A 209 -6.27 -4.96 -7.72
C SER A 209 -7.73 -5.33 -8.01
N LYS A 210 -8.66 -4.37 -7.84
CA LYS A 210 -10.09 -4.50 -8.15
C LYS A 210 -10.42 -4.18 -9.61
N LYS A 211 -9.41 -3.96 -10.45
CA LYS A 211 -9.51 -3.65 -11.89
C LYS A 211 -10.34 -2.39 -12.20
N LEU A 212 -10.30 -1.41 -11.30
CA LEU A 212 -11.10 -0.17 -11.31
C LEU A 212 -12.61 -0.41 -11.41
N LYS A 213 -13.11 -1.48 -10.78
CA LYS A 213 -14.54 -1.63 -10.56
C LYS A 213 -14.95 -0.74 -9.38
N LEU A 214 -15.89 0.16 -9.63
CA LEU A 214 -16.39 1.16 -8.66
C LEU A 214 -17.86 0.90 -8.29
N GLY A 215 -18.23 -0.37 -8.15
CA GLY A 215 -19.61 -0.78 -7.93
C GLY A 215 -20.09 -0.48 -6.50
N ARG A 216 -19.18 -0.40 -5.53
CA ARG A 216 -19.48 -0.23 -4.11
C ARG A 216 -19.05 1.16 -3.62
N LEU A 217 -19.75 1.68 -2.61
CA LEU A 217 -19.49 3.02 -2.06
C LEU A 217 -18.04 3.20 -1.59
N TYR A 218 -17.48 2.20 -0.88
CA TYR A 218 -16.11 2.28 -0.39
C TYR A 218 -15.06 2.33 -1.52
N GLU A 219 -15.33 1.78 -2.70
CA GLU A 219 -14.44 1.88 -3.87
C GLU A 219 -14.41 3.31 -4.42
N LYS A 220 -15.58 3.98 -4.41
CA LYS A 220 -15.71 5.39 -4.79
C LYS A 220 -15.02 6.31 -3.79
N ILE A 221 -15.17 6.03 -2.48
CA ILE A 221 -14.48 6.78 -1.42
C ILE A 221 -12.96 6.72 -1.61
N ILE A 222 -12.41 5.53 -1.88
CA ILE A 222 -10.98 5.33 -2.13
C ILE A 222 -10.51 6.09 -3.38
N LEU A 223 -11.32 6.09 -4.44
CA LEU A 223 -11.02 6.88 -5.64
C LEU A 223 -10.95 8.38 -5.34
N ILE A 224 -11.96 8.92 -4.64
CA ILE A 224 -12.03 10.33 -4.27
C ILE A 224 -10.85 10.71 -3.39
N ALA A 225 -10.53 9.92 -2.36
CA ALA A 225 -9.38 10.15 -1.50
C ALA A 225 -8.06 10.13 -2.28
N GLY A 226 -7.89 9.15 -3.19
CA GLY A 226 -6.73 9.06 -4.05
C GLY A 226 -6.52 10.30 -4.91
N ILE A 227 -7.60 10.84 -5.51
CA ILE A 227 -7.57 12.10 -6.27
C ILE A 227 -7.21 13.27 -5.35
N LEU A 228 -7.91 13.45 -4.23
CA LEU A 228 -7.71 14.57 -3.30
C LEU A 228 -6.34 14.53 -2.59
N SER A 229 -5.66 13.39 -2.57
CA SER A 229 -4.28 13.32 -2.05
C SER A 229 -3.28 14.12 -2.90
N LEU A 230 -3.66 14.45 -4.14
CA LEU A 230 -2.80 15.11 -5.13
C LEU A 230 -1.40 14.46 -5.18
N SER A 231 -1.36 13.13 -5.14
CA SER A 231 -0.13 12.34 -5.10
C SER A 231 0.29 11.94 -6.51
N MET A 232 1.53 12.25 -6.89
CA MET A 232 2.13 11.81 -8.16
C MET A 232 2.02 10.29 -8.33
N ALA A 233 2.22 9.52 -7.26
CA ALA A 233 2.12 8.06 -7.31
C ALA A 233 0.72 7.59 -7.72
N PHE A 234 -0.33 8.23 -7.21
CA PHE A 234 -1.71 7.87 -7.57
C PHE A 234 -1.99 8.10 -9.06
N TYR A 235 -1.72 9.31 -9.54
CA TYR A 235 -1.99 9.67 -10.93
C TYR A 235 -1.15 8.85 -11.91
N THR A 236 0.13 8.63 -11.62
CA THR A 236 1.00 7.81 -12.47
C THR A 236 0.53 6.37 -12.53
N LEU A 237 0.24 5.72 -11.39
CA LEU A 237 -0.17 4.32 -11.36
C LEU A 237 -1.54 4.12 -12.02
N ILE A 238 -2.54 4.95 -11.70
CA ILE A 238 -3.87 4.86 -12.30
C ILE A 238 -3.83 5.18 -13.79
N GLY A 239 -3.12 6.24 -14.18
CA GLY A 239 -2.93 6.65 -15.57
C GLY A 239 -2.36 5.50 -16.39
N LEU A 240 -1.18 4.99 -16.02
CA LEU A 240 -0.52 3.85 -16.67
C LEU A 240 -1.41 2.59 -16.71
N TYR A 241 -2.17 2.31 -15.65
CA TYR A 241 -3.09 1.17 -15.64
C TYR A 241 -4.22 1.32 -16.66
N LEU A 242 -4.78 2.52 -16.79
CA LEU A 242 -5.78 2.83 -17.81
C LEU A 242 -5.21 2.72 -19.23
N LEU A 243 -3.95 3.12 -19.44
CA LEU A 243 -3.24 2.97 -20.72
C LEU A 243 -3.19 1.52 -21.18
N ILE A 244 -2.83 0.61 -20.25
CA ILE A 244 -2.72 -0.83 -20.53
C ILE A 244 -4.10 -1.44 -20.83
N LYS A 245 -5.16 -0.94 -20.18
CA LYS A 245 -6.52 -1.46 -20.37
C LYS A 245 -7.14 -1.03 -21.71
N ASN A 246 -6.88 0.19 -22.17
CA ASN A 246 -7.39 0.67 -23.45
C ASN A 246 -6.54 1.83 -24.00
N LYS A 247 -5.96 1.64 -25.18
CA LYS A 247 -5.17 2.67 -25.89
C LYS A 247 -5.99 3.94 -26.20
N LYS A 248 -7.32 3.89 -26.29
CA LYS A 248 -8.14 5.10 -26.46
C LYS A 248 -8.14 6.00 -25.22
N HIS A 249 -8.03 5.42 -24.02
CA HIS A 249 -7.86 6.19 -22.79
C HIS A 249 -6.48 6.83 -22.68
N LEU A 250 -5.49 6.34 -23.45
CA LEU A 250 -4.18 6.98 -23.59
C LEU A 250 -4.31 8.34 -24.25
N ILE A 251 -5.03 8.41 -25.37
CA ILE A 251 -5.25 9.66 -26.08
C ILE A 251 -6.01 10.64 -25.18
N LEU A 252 -7.06 10.21 -24.49
CA LEU A 252 -7.81 11.06 -23.56
C LEU A 252 -6.98 11.50 -22.36
N PHE A 253 -6.16 10.62 -21.79
CA PHE A 253 -5.25 10.96 -20.68
C PHE A 253 -4.19 11.96 -21.12
N PHE A 254 -3.55 11.75 -22.28
CA PHE A 254 -2.55 12.68 -22.81
C PHE A 254 -3.19 14.00 -23.25
N ILE A 255 -4.38 14.00 -23.84
CA ILE A 255 -5.13 15.23 -24.13
C ILE A 255 -5.44 15.96 -22.83
N ALA A 256 -6.00 15.29 -21.82
CA ALA A 256 -6.26 15.91 -20.52
C ALA A 256 -4.99 16.43 -19.87
N TYR A 257 -3.89 15.67 -19.93
CA TYR A 257 -2.58 16.09 -19.42
C TYR A 257 -2.03 17.31 -20.17
N ILE A 258 -2.07 17.32 -21.50
CA ILE A 258 -1.62 18.44 -22.34
C ILE A 258 -2.50 19.67 -22.08
N LEU A 259 -3.82 19.50 -22.05
CA LEU A 259 -4.74 20.60 -21.73
C LEU A 259 -4.46 21.16 -20.34
N LEU A 260 -4.28 20.29 -19.33
CA LEU A 260 -3.91 20.72 -17.98
C LEU A 260 -2.56 21.43 -17.99
N PHE A 261 -1.53 20.91 -18.67
CA PHE A 261 -0.20 21.52 -18.68
C PHE A 261 -0.14 22.84 -19.47
N SER A 262 -0.86 22.93 -20.59
CA SER A 262 -0.86 24.08 -21.49
C SER A 262 -1.73 25.23 -20.99
N PHE A 263 -2.85 24.94 -20.32
CA PHE A 263 -3.80 25.98 -19.87
C PHE A 263 -3.66 26.33 -18.39
N THR A 264 -2.88 25.58 -17.61
CA THR A 264 -2.65 25.90 -16.20
C THR A 264 -1.52 26.92 -16.09
N PRO A 265 -1.77 28.13 -15.53
CA PRO A 265 -0.73 29.13 -15.33
C PRO A 265 0.41 28.59 -14.46
N LYS A 266 1.67 28.91 -14.78
CA LYS A 266 2.84 28.39 -14.05
C LYS A 266 2.90 28.84 -12.58
N ASP A 267 2.32 30.00 -12.29
CA ASP A 267 2.14 30.55 -10.96
C ASP A 267 0.92 29.96 -10.21
N SER A 268 0.07 29.20 -10.90
CA SER A 268 -1.09 28.59 -10.26
C SER A 268 -0.70 27.49 -9.27
N TYR A 269 -1.60 27.24 -8.33
CA TYR A 269 -1.47 26.15 -7.37
C TYR A 269 -1.32 24.78 -8.01
N LEU A 270 -2.17 24.50 -8.99
CA LEU A 270 -2.21 23.21 -9.67
C LEU A 270 -0.87 22.93 -10.37
N TYR A 271 -0.27 23.97 -10.96
CA TYR A 271 1.05 23.85 -11.56
C TYR A 271 2.10 23.52 -10.50
N ASN A 272 2.27 24.39 -9.49
CA ASN A 272 3.30 24.23 -8.48
C ASN A 272 3.19 22.91 -7.69
N ARG A 273 1.98 22.37 -7.50
CA ARG A 273 1.77 21.18 -6.67
C ARG A 273 1.77 19.87 -7.44
N ILE A 274 1.22 19.86 -8.66
CA ILE A 274 1.05 18.64 -9.44
C ILE A 274 1.91 18.70 -10.68
N LEU A 275 1.74 19.73 -11.52
CA LEU A 275 2.31 19.73 -12.86
C LEU A 275 3.82 19.96 -12.88
N TYR A 276 4.36 20.75 -11.95
CA TYR A 276 5.80 20.98 -11.82
C TYR A 276 6.57 19.66 -11.66
N ARG A 277 6.01 18.68 -10.94
CA ARG A 277 6.62 17.35 -10.78
C ARG A 277 6.67 16.54 -12.08
N PHE A 278 5.96 16.96 -13.11
CA PHE A 278 6.00 16.35 -14.44
C PHE A 278 6.76 17.21 -15.48
N GLU A 279 7.30 18.38 -15.10
CA GLU A 279 8.13 19.21 -15.97
C GLU A 279 9.47 18.50 -16.27
N ILE A 280 9.93 18.56 -17.51
CA ILE A 280 11.23 18.02 -17.93
C ILE A 280 12.19 19.22 -18.08
N ASN A 281 13.23 19.24 -17.26
CA ASN A 281 14.30 20.23 -17.30
C ASN A 281 15.60 19.60 -17.86
N SER A 282 16.68 20.37 -17.90
CA SER A 282 18.00 19.92 -18.38
C SER A 282 18.59 18.76 -17.58
N GLU A 283 18.14 18.55 -16.34
CA GLU A 283 18.57 17.48 -15.44
C GLU A 283 17.62 16.27 -15.42
N GLY A 284 16.51 16.33 -16.17
CA GLY A 284 15.51 15.28 -16.29
C GLY A 284 14.14 15.69 -15.77
N LEU A 285 13.41 14.75 -15.17
CA LEU A 285 12.07 15.03 -14.64
C LEU A 285 12.18 15.80 -13.32
N ALA A 286 11.59 17.00 -13.22
CA ALA A 286 11.63 17.84 -12.01
C ALA A 286 11.02 17.15 -10.77
N GLY A 287 10.10 16.21 -10.96
CA GLY A 287 9.57 15.35 -9.90
C GLY A 287 10.54 14.26 -9.41
N ASN A 288 11.74 14.14 -9.97
CA ASN A 288 12.79 13.23 -9.51
C ASN A 288 13.52 13.80 -8.28
N ASN A 289 12.76 14.09 -7.22
CA ASN A 289 13.27 14.63 -5.96
C ASN A 289 13.33 13.55 -4.85
N ARG A 290 13.58 12.30 -5.26
CA ARG A 290 13.61 11.15 -4.33
C ARG A 290 14.90 11.03 -3.54
N THR A 291 15.95 11.67 -4.03
CA THR A 291 17.25 11.81 -3.39
C THR A 291 17.72 13.26 -3.58
N ASN A 292 18.57 13.74 -2.68
CA ASN A 292 19.30 14.99 -2.84
C ASN A 292 20.80 14.73 -3.01
N GLU A 293 21.58 15.78 -3.25
CA GLU A 293 23.04 15.67 -3.41
C GLU A 293 23.70 14.99 -2.19
N GLY A 294 23.26 15.35 -0.98
CA GLY A 294 23.71 14.73 0.27
C GLY A 294 23.52 13.22 0.29
N PHE A 295 22.37 12.74 -0.19
CA PHE A 295 22.13 11.31 -0.32
C PHE A 295 23.04 10.65 -1.37
N GLU A 296 23.32 11.31 -2.50
CA GLU A 296 24.20 10.73 -3.50
C GLU A 296 25.64 10.58 -2.97
N TYR A 297 26.09 11.41 -2.02
CA TYR A 297 27.34 11.16 -1.29
C TYR A 297 27.26 9.92 -0.41
N VAL A 298 26.21 9.78 0.41
CA VAL A 298 25.98 8.57 1.23
C VAL A 298 25.94 7.31 0.36
N TYR A 299 25.29 7.39 -0.81
CA TYR A 299 25.15 6.27 -1.72
C TYR A 299 26.46 5.93 -2.44
N LYS A 300 27.27 6.93 -2.79
CA LYS A 300 28.62 6.70 -3.34
C LYS A 300 29.54 6.07 -2.30
N ASP A 301 29.51 6.56 -1.07
CA ASP A 301 30.28 6.01 0.05
C ASP A 301 29.88 4.53 0.31
N PHE A 302 28.59 4.24 0.38
CA PHE A 302 28.06 2.87 0.48
C PHE A 302 28.57 1.94 -0.65
N LYS A 303 28.61 2.43 -1.90
CA LYS A 303 29.11 1.66 -3.05
C LYS A 303 30.64 1.50 -3.06
N ALA A 304 31.37 2.40 -2.41
CA ALA A 304 32.81 2.31 -2.23
C ALA A 304 33.19 1.44 -1.01
N GLY A 305 32.25 1.19 -0.11
CA GLY A 305 32.41 0.34 1.08
C GLY A 305 32.71 -1.12 0.74
N ASN A 306 33.00 -1.91 1.77
CA ASN A 306 33.40 -3.30 1.58
C ASN A 306 32.23 -4.19 1.10
N ILE A 307 32.53 -5.36 0.56
CA ILE A 307 31.52 -6.27 -0.01
C ILE A 307 30.47 -6.71 1.03
N LYS A 308 30.86 -6.83 2.31
CA LYS A 308 29.96 -7.22 3.40
C LYS A 308 28.92 -6.13 3.67
N GLU A 309 29.34 -4.88 3.77
CA GLU A 309 28.46 -3.71 3.91
C GLU A 309 27.51 -3.58 2.72
N GLN A 310 28.00 -3.79 1.50
CA GLN A 310 27.14 -3.73 0.32
C GLN A 310 26.07 -4.85 0.33
N PHE A 311 26.44 -6.06 0.77
CA PHE A 311 25.52 -7.19 0.79
C PHE A 311 24.50 -7.13 1.93
N LEU A 312 24.94 -6.76 3.14
CA LEU A 312 24.12 -6.79 4.37
C LEU A 312 23.56 -5.42 4.77
N GLY A 313 24.05 -4.34 4.17
CA GLY A 313 23.73 -2.97 4.53
C GLY A 313 24.65 -2.42 5.61
N ILE A 314 24.62 -1.11 5.78
CA ILE A 314 25.34 -0.40 6.85
C ILE A 314 24.51 -0.25 8.12
N GLY A 315 23.25 -0.69 8.12
CA GLY A 315 22.35 -0.53 9.25
C GLY A 315 21.74 0.87 9.38
N GLU A 316 20.70 0.95 10.20
CA GLU A 316 19.87 2.15 10.35
C GLU A 316 20.59 3.27 11.09
N LYS A 317 21.30 2.94 12.17
CA LYS A 317 22.02 3.92 12.99
C LYS A 317 23.12 4.61 12.19
N GLU A 318 23.95 3.83 11.49
CA GLU A 318 25.03 4.38 10.67
C GLU A 318 24.47 5.21 9.51
N TYR A 319 23.43 4.72 8.84
CA TYR A 319 22.74 5.48 7.80
C TYR A 319 22.27 6.85 8.31
N PHE A 320 21.58 6.90 9.46
CA PHE A 320 21.10 8.17 9.99
C PHE A 320 22.23 9.11 10.42
N ASN A 321 23.32 8.59 10.98
CA ASN A 321 24.50 9.39 11.30
C ASN A 321 25.12 10.01 10.04
N LYS A 322 25.32 9.21 8.98
CA LYS A 322 25.80 9.71 7.69
C LYS A 322 24.80 10.68 7.05
N ALA A 323 23.51 10.39 7.14
CA ALA A 323 22.48 11.24 6.57
C ALA A 323 22.46 12.63 7.22
N LEU A 324 22.63 12.70 8.54
CA LEU A 324 22.77 13.97 9.26
C LEU A 324 24.04 14.73 8.82
N ASN A 325 25.18 14.04 8.73
CA ASN A 325 26.45 14.66 8.33
C ASN A 325 26.42 15.25 6.91
N TYR A 326 25.78 14.54 5.98
CA TYR A 326 25.67 14.97 4.58
C TYR A 326 24.40 15.77 4.28
N LYS A 327 23.57 16.11 5.28
CA LYS A 327 22.25 16.74 5.08
C LYS A 327 21.40 15.99 4.04
N SER A 328 21.44 14.67 4.11
CA SER A 328 20.77 13.75 3.20
C SER A 328 19.28 13.67 3.52
N GLU A 329 18.45 13.93 2.50
CA GLU A 329 17.01 13.71 2.53
C GLU A 329 16.67 12.76 1.38
N ALA A 330 16.27 11.53 1.72
CA ALA A 330 15.92 10.55 0.70
C ALA A 330 14.76 9.64 1.10
N LEU A 331 13.78 9.58 0.22
CA LEU A 331 12.64 8.65 0.28
C LEU A 331 12.67 7.77 -0.97
N SER A 332 13.74 6.99 -1.09
CA SER A 332 14.06 6.18 -2.27
C SER A 332 14.28 4.71 -1.92
N TRP A 333 14.03 3.81 -2.88
CA TRP A 333 14.45 2.41 -2.81
C TRP A 333 15.97 2.25 -2.59
N LYS A 334 16.78 3.23 -2.99
CA LYS A 334 18.20 3.28 -2.66
C LYS A 334 18.43 3.33 -1.15
N THR A 335 17.62 4.06 -0.39
CA THR A 335 17.70 4.10 1.08
C THR A 335 17.52 2.71 1.69
N PHE A 336 16.58 1.92 1.16
CA PHE A 336 16.38 0.54 1.60
C PHE A 336 17.64 -0.32 1.38
N MET A 337 18.30 -0.19 0.22
CA MET A 337 19.52 -0.93 -0.08
C MET A 337 20.71 -0.48 0.77
N VAL A 338 20.86 0.81 1.04
CA VAL A 338 21.93 1.30 1.91
C VAL A 338 21.77 0.72 3.31
N ILE A 339 20.56 0.77 3.87
CA ILE A 339 20.29 0.31 5.23
C ILE A 339 20.37 -1.22 5.35
N ASN A 340 19.78 -1.97 4.40
CA ASN A 340 19.55 -3.42 4.54
C ASN A 340 20.36 -4.29 3.54
N GLY A 341 21.14 -3.66 2.66
CA GLY A 341 21.98 -4.33 1.68
C GLY A 341 21.26 -4.83 0.43
N TYR A 342 22.07 -5.18 -0.58
CA TYR A 342 21.58 -5.75 -1.84
C TYR A 342 20.96 -7.14 -1.66
N LEU A 343 21.46 -7.95 -0.72
CA LEU A 343 20.98 -9.31 -0.51
C LEU A 343 19.48 -9.32 -0.17
N LEU A 344 19.09 -8.54 0.84
CA LEU A 344 17.69 -8.46 1.24
C LEU A 344 16.83 -7.90 0.11
N PHE A 345 17.28 -6.82 -0.55
CA PHE A 345 16.55 -6.21 -1.66
C PHE A 345 16.26 -7.23 -2.77
N ILE A 346 17.28 -7.95 -3.24
CA ILE A 346 17.15 -8.93 -4.32
C ILE A 346 16.23 -10.08 -3.88
N LEU A 347 16.47 -10.68 -2.71
CA LEU A 347 15.66 -11.80 -2.21
C LEU A 347 14.20 -11.40 -2.01
N HIS A 348 13.95 -10.19 -1.52
CA HIS A 348 12.60 -9.66 -1.35
C HIS A 348 11.92 -9.47 -2.71
N VAL A 349 12.58 -8.86 -3.70
CA VAL A 349 12.04 -8.73 -5.06
C VAL A 349 11.74 -10.11 -5.66
N LEU A 350 12.69 -11.04 -5.59
CA LEU A 350 12.54 -12.39 -6.11
C LEU A 350 11.40 -13.16 -5.43
N PHE A 351 11.19 -12.98 -4.13
CA PHE A 351 10.09 -13.59 -3.40
C PHE A 351 8.73 -13.15 -3.94
N PHE A 352 8.51 -11.84 -4.08
CA PHE A 352 7.27 -11.30 -4.61
C PHE A 352 7.08 -11.67 -6.09
N LEU A 353 8.16 -11.65 -6.90
CA LEU A 353 8.12 -12.13 -8.28
C LEU A 353 7.74 -13.60 -8.38
N TYR A 354 8.33 -14.47 -7.55
CA TYR A 354 8.01 -15.89 -7.51
C TYR A 354 6.52 -16.12 -7.23
N LEU A 355 5.97 -15.44 -6.22
CA LEU A 355 4.56 -15.55 -5.86
C LEU A 355 3.64 -15.16 -7.03
N CYS A 356 4.00 -14.15 -7.80
CA CYS A 356 3.22 -13.75 -8.97
C CYS A 356 3.37 -14.70 -10.15
N LEU A 357 4.60 -15.12 -10.47
CA LEU A 357 4.90 -15.91 -11.67
C LEU A 357 4.40 -17.35 -11.55
N LYS A 358 4.36 -17.90 -10.34
CA LYS A 358 3.82 -19.23 -10.04
C LYS A 358 2.37 -19.40 -10.53
N GLU A 359 1.59 -18.34 -10.48
CA GLU A 359 0.17 -18.35 -10.84
C GLU A 359 -0.07 -18.33 -12.36
N LYS A 360 0.97 -18.07 -13.17
CA LYS A 360 0.92 -18.06 -14.65
C LYS A 360 -0.22 -17.20 -15.25
N ASN A 361 -0.64 -16.17 -14.52
CA ASN A 361 -1.79 -15.35 -14.89
C ASN A 361 -1.35 -13.93 -15.32
N LYS A 362 -1.82 -13.49 -16.49
CA LYS A 362 -1.46 -12.17 -17.06
C LYS A 362 -1.92 -11.01 -16.18
N ALA A 363 -3.12 -11.09 -15.60
CA ALA A 363 -3.63 -10.04 -14.72
C ALA A 363 -2.84 -9.97 -13.40
N SER A 364 -2.38 -11.09 -12.87
CA SER A 364 -1.46 -11.13 -11.71
C SER A 364 -0.14 -10.45 -12.05
N ILE A 365 0.45 -10.76 -13.22
CA ILE A 365 1.70 -10.12 -13.68
C ILE A 365 1.53 -8.61 -13.83
N ILE A 366 0.44 -8.16 -14.47
CA ILE A 366 0.14 -6.73 -14.60
C ILE A 366 0.07 -6.09 -13.21
N PHE A 367 -0.67 -6.68 -12.28
CA PHE A 367 -0.78 -6.15 -10.92
C PHE A 367 0.58 -6.08 -10.21
N ALA A 368 1.40 -7.13 -10.31
CA ALA A 368 2.74 -7.14 -9.72
C ALA A 368 3.63 -6.03 -10.29
N VAL A 369 3.58 -5.75 -11.60
CA VAL A 369 4.30 -4.62 -12.20
C VAL A 369 3.90 -3.30 -11.54
N PHE A 370 2.60 -3.04 -11.36
CA PHE A 370 2.13 -1.83 -10.66
C PHE A 370 2.56 -1.79 -9.19
N TYR A 371 2.58 -2.94 -8.52
CA TYR A 371 3.07 -3.03 -7.16
C TYR A 371 4.57 -2.68 -7.06
N PHE A 372 5.40 -3.21 -7.97
CA PHE A 372 6.83 -2.85 -8.03
C PHE A 372 7.08 -1.39 -8.46
N MET A 373 6.24 -0.84 -9.34
CA MET A 373 6.28 0.60 -9.65
C MET A 373 5.94 1.46 -8.43
N ALA A 374 5.01 1.03 -7.58
CA ALA A 374 4.71 1.72 -6.32
C ALA A 374 5.92 1.70 -5.37
N ILE A 375 6.71 0.61 -5.37
CA ILE A 375 7.92 0.49 -4.54
C ILE A 375 8.98 1.54 -4.92
N TYR A 376 9.08 1.91 -6.19
CA TYR A 376 9.97 2.99 -6.63
C TYR A 376 9.64 4.31 -5.92
N GLN A 377 8.35 4.60 -5.73
CA GLN A 377 7.87 5.82 -5.06
C GLN A 377 7.88 5.69 -3.52
N ARG A 378 7.78 4.48 -2.99
CA ARG A 378 7.69 4.18 -1.55
C ARG A 378 8.42 2.84 -1.28
N PRO A 379 9.66 2.88 -0.77
CA PRO A 379 10.49 1.67 -0.61
C PRO A 379 9.85 0.62 0.30
N PHE A 380 10.28 -0.63 0.13
CA PHE A 380 9.71 -1.80 0.80
C PHE A 380 9.49 -1.58 2.29
N ASP A 381 8.25 -1.84 2.71
CA ASP A 381 7.90 -1.90 4.11
C ASP A 381 7.48 -3.34 4.41
N PHE A 382 8.04 -3.92 5.48
CA PHE A 382 7.64 -5.21 6.03
C PHE A 382 6.31 -5.05 6.79
N SER A 383 5.34 -4.45 6.11
CA SER A 383 4.04 -4.07 6.64
C SER A 383 2.99 -5.04 6.15
N LEU A 384 2.15 -5.51 7.07
CA LEU A 384 1.03 -6.39 6.75
C LEU A 384 0.07 -5.72 5.75
N GLY A 385 -0.12 -4.41 5.82
CA GLY A 385 -0.95 -3.67 4.86
C GLY A 385 -0.48 -3.84 3.41
N TYR A 386 0.80 -3.64 3.13
CA TYR A 386 1.36 -3.79 1.79
C TYR A 386 1.40 -5.26 1.33
N TRP A 387 1.78 -6.18 2.23
CA TRP A 387 1.76 -7.63 1.94
C TRP A 387 0.34 -8.11 1.65
N LEU A 388 -0.65 -7.65 2.41
CA LEU A 388 -2.06 -7.98 2.18
C LEU A 388 -2.53 -7.49 0.83
N ILE A 389 -2.22 -6.24 0.45
CA ILE A 389 -2.53 -5.69 -0.87
C ILE A 389 -1.91 -6.55 -1.98
N PHE A 390 -0.65 -6.98 -1.82
CA PHE A 390 0.02 -7.80 -2.82
C PHE A 390 -0.63 -9.18 -2.98
N PHE A 391 -0.71 -9.94 -1.89
CA PHE A 391 -1.25 -11.30 -1.90
C PHE A 391 -2.70 -11.31 -2.36
N ALA A 392 -3.53 -10.42 -1.81
CA ALA A 392 -4.94 -10.37 -2.17
C ALA A 392 -5.14 -9.83 -3.59
N GLY A 393 -4.28 -8.95 -4.09
CA GLY A 393 -4.34 -8.49 -5.47
C GLY A 393 -4.07 -9.58 -6.50
N ILE A 394 -3.12 -10.47 -6.24
CA ILE A 394 -2.90 -11.69 -7.03
C ILE A 394 -4.11 -12.63 -6.94
N LEU A 395 -4.67 -12.85 -5.74
CA LEU A 395 -5.83 -13.73 -5.59
C LEU A 395 -7.08 -13.17 -6.30
N TYR A 396 -7.27 -11.86 -6.28
CA TYR A 396 -8.36 -11.18 -6.97
C TYR A 396 -8.22 -11.23 -8.51
N SER A 397 -6.99 -11.24 -9.05
CA SER A 397 -6.80 -11.44 -10.49
C SER A 397 -7.20 -12.84 -10.94
N LEU A 398 -6.98 -13.86 -10.10
CA LEU A 398 -7.27 -15.28 -10.39
C LEU A 398 -8.75 -15.63 -10.30
N ASN A 399 -9.44 -15.28 -9.20
CA ASN A 399 -10.84 -15.67 -8.95
C ASN A 399 -11.82 -15.20 -10.04
N LYS A 400 -11.45 -14.20 -10.85
CA LYS A 400 -12.30 -13.70 -11.93
C LYS A 400 -12.11 -14.46 -13.24
N GLU A 401 -10.96 -15.09 -13.47
CA GLU A 401 -10.74 -15.90 -14.67
C GLU A 401 -11.47 -17.23 -14.61
N GLU A 402 -11.47 -17.91 -13.45
CA GLU A 402 -12.27 -19.13 -13.22
C GLU A 402 -13.76 -18.89 -13.53
N ASN A 403 -14.34 -17.79 -13.01
CA ASN A 403 -15.72 -17.40 -13.29
C ASN A 403 -16.00 -17.03 -14.77
N THR A 404 -14.99 -16.71 -15.58
CA THR A 404 -15.16 -16.45 -17.04
C THR A 404 -14.92 -17.69 -17.90
N VAL A 405 -14.16 -18.66 -17.41
CA VAL A 405 -13.96 -19.95 -18.09
C VAL A 405 -15.19 -20.84 -17.88
N ASP A 406 -15.74 -20.90 -16.67
CA ASP A 406 -16.97 -21.67 -16.37
C ASP A 406 -18.22 -21.11 -17.07
N ASN A 407 -18.30 -19.79 -17.29
CA ASN A 407 -19.43 -19.20 -18.01
C ASN A 407 -19.34 -19.36 -19.55
N LYS A 408 -18.15 -19.67 -20.10
CA LYS A 408 -18.00 -19.98 -21.53
C LYS A 408 -18.20 -21.46 -21.84
N SER A 409 -17.97 -22.36 -20.88
CA SER A 409 -18.29 -23.79 -21.02
C SER A 409 -19.79 -24.09 -20.88
N LEU A 410 -20.60 -23.14 -20.40
CA LEU A 410 -22.06 -23.27 -20.26
C LEU A 410 -22.89 -22.57 -21.37
N SER A 411 -22.26 -22.03 -22.42
CA SER A 411 -23.01 -21.46 -23.55
C SER A 411 -22.74 -22.21 -24.86
N ARG A 412 -23.52 -23.28 -25.09
CA ARG A 412 -23.93 -23.90 -26.37
C ARG A 412 -24.03 -25.43 -26.22
N GLY A 413 -25.09 -25.87 -25.54
CA GLY A 413 -25.64 -27.21 -25.67
C GLY A 413 -27.15 -27.04 -25.71
N ASN A 414 -27.76 -27.41 -26.85
CA ASN A 414 -29.16 -27.22 -27.16
C ASN A 414 -30.09 -27.64 -26.01
N VAL A 415 -30.76 -26.67 -25.41
CA VAL A 415 -32.01 -26.90 -24.67
C VAL A 415 -33.11 -26.90 -25.72
N ASN A 416 -33.39 -28.09 -26.26
CA ASN A 416 -34.65 -28.46 -26.90
C ASN A 416 -34.57 -29.96 -27.20
N GLU A 417 -34.96 -30.78 -26.22
CA GLU A 417 -35.68 -32.03 -26.45
C GLU A 417 -36.19 -32.55 -25.09
N GLU A 418 -37.44 -32.20 -24.80
CA GLU A 418 -38.29 -33.03 -23.96
C GLU A 418 -38.43 -34.40 -24.61
N LYS A 419 -38.13 -35.47 -23.87
CA LYS A 419 -39.00 -36.66 -23.78
C LYS A 419 -38.52 -37.70 -22.75
N SER A 420 -39.46 -38.00 -21.86
CA SER A 420 -39.76 -39.29 -21.21
C SER A 420 -38.67 -40.08 -20.49
N ILE A 421 -38.74 -39.97 -19.17
CA ILE A 421 -38.75 -41.08 -18.18
C ILE A 421 -39.09 -42.44 -18.81
N ILE A 422 -38.19 -43.44 -18.71
CA ILE A 422 -38.50 -44.84 -18.38
C ILE A 422 -37.32 -45.43 -17.58
N CYS A 423 -37.66 -46.09 -16.47
CA CYS A 423 -36.78 -46.89 -15.63
C CYS A 423 -36.26 -48.16 -16.34
N ASN A 424 -34.97 -48.47 -16.16
CA ASN A 424 -34.47 -49.77 -15.69
C ASN A 424 -33.02 -49.62 -15.24
#